data_AF-A0A5B0X6N6-F1
#
_entry.id   AF-A0A5B0X6N6-F1
#
_cell.length_a   1.000
_cell.length_b   1.000
_cell.length_c   1.000
_cell.angle_alpha   90.00
_cell.angle_beta   90.00
_cell.angle_gamma   90.00
#
_symmetry.space_group_name_H-M   'P 1'
#
loop_
_entity.id
_entity.type
_entity.pdbx_description
1 polymer ?
#
loop_
_entity_poly.entity_id
_entity_poly.type
_entity_poly.pdbx_seq_one_letter_code
_entity_poly.pdbx_strand_id
1 'polypeptide(L)' 'MDEREQLLQQLDNALVNSPVVSEEKLALMMMLCFQLMSSTETQALNMRASDGRVLSLKLETPAVKH' A
#
# COMPACT_ATOMS: atom_id res chain seq x y z
N MET A 1 -0.68 -13.95 19.16
CA MET A 1 -0.69 -13.40 17.81
C MET A 1 -0.16 -11.98 17.93
N ASP A 2 0.81 -11.60 17.10
CA ASP A 2 1.35 -10.24 17.08
C ASP A 2 0.26 -9.25 16.62
N GLU A 3 0.20 -8.04 17.16
CA GLU A 3 -0.78 -7.01 16.77
C GLU A 3 -0.69 -6.72 15.27
N ARG A 4 0.54 -6.74 14.71
CA ARG A 4 0.78 -6.61 13.29
C ARG A 4 0.14 -7.74 12.48
N GLU A 5 0.23 -8.96 12.97
CA GLU A 5 -0.30 -10.15 12.32
C GLU A 5 -1.84 -10.15 12.35
N GLN A 6 -2.43 -9.74 13.47
CA GLN A 6 -3.89 -9.56 13.59
C GLN A 6 -4.40 -8.50 12.62
N LEU A 7 -3.71 -7.35 12.50
CA LEU A 7 -4.08 -6.29 11.56
C LEU A 7 -4.00 -6.75 10.10
N LEU A 8 -2.92 -7.47 9.75
CA LEU A 8 -2.77 -8.04 8.41
C LEU A 8 -3.92 -9.00 8.07
N GLN A 9 -4.31 -9.86 9.01
CA GLN A 9 -5.39 -10.80 8.79
C GLN A 9 -6.76 -10.11 8.65
N GLN A 10 -7.00 -9.02 9.36
CA GLN A 10 -8.22 -8.23 9.21
C GLN A 10 -8.30 -7.56 7.84
N LEU A 11 -7.20 -6.99 7.35
CA LEU A 11 -7.10 -6.39 6.02
C LEU A 11 -7.34 -7.44 4.92
N ASP A 12 -6.69 -8.59 5.03
CA ASP A 12 -6.86 -9.69 4.07
C ASP A 12 -8.32 -10.16 4.00
N ASN A 13 -8.94 -10.40 5.17
CA ASN A 13 -10.36 -10.77 5.25
C ASN A 13 -11.28 -9.71 4.64
N ALA A 14 -11.01 -8.42 4.86
CA ALA A 14 -11.81 -7.34 4.29
C ALA A 14 -11.70 -7.29 2.76
N LEU A 15 -10.49 -7.52 2.21
CA LEU A 15 -10.25 -7.54 0.77
C LEU A 15 -10.85 -8.79 0.10
N VAL A 16 -10.71 -9.97 0.70
CA VAL A 16 -11.22 -11.23 0.14
C VAL A 16 -12.75 -11.25 0.11
N ASN A 17 -13.40 -10.84 1.21
CA ASN A 17 -14.86 -10.91 1.34
C ASN A 17 -15.60 -9.72 0.71
N SER A 18 -14.87 -8.70 0.24
CA SER A 18 -15.48 -7.55 -0.40
C SER A 18 -16.04 -7.92 -1.79
N PRO A 19 -17.28 -7.48 -2.13
CA PRO A 19 -17.90 -7.72 -3.42
C PRO A 19 -17.27 -6.89 -4.57
N VAL A 20 -16.37 -5.97 -4.22
CA VAL A 20 -15.64 -5.09 -5.14
C VAL A 20 -14.76 -5.91 -6.08
N VAL A 21 -14.63 -5.50 -7.34
CA VAL A 21 -13.77 -6.21 -8.30
C VAL A 21 -12.29 -6.00 -7.98
N SER A 22 -11.41 -6.88 -8.46
CA SER A 22 -9.98 -6.85 -8.15
C SER A 22 -9.31 -5.52 -8.49
N GLU A 23 -9.72 -4.87 -9.57
CA GLU A 23 -9.18 -3.57 -10.01
C GLU A 23 -9.49 -2.46 -9.01
N GLU A 24 -10.74 -2.40 -8.53
CA GLU A 24 -11.16 -1.42 -7.52
C GLU A 24 -10.52 -1.71 -6.15
N LYS A 25 -10.31 -2.98 -5.79
CA LYS A 25 -9.54 -3.36 -4.59
C LYS A 25 -8.10 -2.84 -4.66
N LEU A 26 -7.44 -2.99 -5.81
CA LEU A 26 -6.11 -2.45 -6.03
C LEU A 26 -6.10 -0.92 -5.94
N ALA A 27 -7.08 -0.25 -6.54
CA ALA A 27 -7.20 1.21 -6.46
C ALA A 27 -7.36 1.68 -5.00
N LEU A 28 -8.19 1.02 -4.20
CA LEU A 28 -8.35 1.32 -2.77
C LEU A 28 -7.03 1.15 -2.00
N MET A 29 -6.30 0.06 -2.24
CA MET A 29 -5.00 -0.17 -1.61
C MET A 29 -4.00 0.94 -1.99
N MET A 30 -3.98 1.36 -3.26
CA MET A 30 -3.13 2.47 -3.70
C MET A 30 -3.51 3.80 -3.03
N MET A 31 -4.80 4.09 -2.89
CA MET A 31 -5.28 5.30 -2.19
C MET A 31 -4.88 5.30 -0.71
N LEU A 32 -5.03 4.15 -0.03
CA LEU A 32 -4.62 4.01 1.37
C LEU A 32 -3.11 4.20 1.54
N CYS A 33 -2.29 3.58 0.67
CA CYS A 33 -0.85 3.79 0.67
C CYS A 33 -0.49 5.26 0.43
N PHE A 34 -1.15 5.94 -0.51
CA PHE A 34 -0.96 7.36 -0.76
C PHE A 34 -1.25 8.21 0.49
N GLN A 35 -2.37 7.95 1.16
CA GLN A 35 -2.78 8.68 2.37
C GLN A 35 -1.78 8.48 3.52
N LEU A 36 -1.34 7.23 3.74
CA LEU A 36 -0.34 6.88 4.76
C LEU A 36 1.02 7.53 4.49
N MET A 37 1.50 7.46 3.24
CA MET A 37 2.75 8.12 2.84
C MET A 37 2.65 9.64 3.02
N SER A 38 1.51 10.22 2.64
CA SER A 38 1.26 11.66 2.80
C SER A 38 1.22 12.08 4.27
N SER A 39 0.59 11.29 5.16
CA SER A 39 0.49 11.61 6.59
C SER A 39 1.79 11.43 7.35
N THR A 40 2.71 10.63 6.82
CA THR A 40 4.03 10.36 7.42
C THR A 40 5.15 11.19 6.76
N GLU A 41 4.79 12.15 5.91
CA GLU A 41 5.72 12.97 5.09
C GLU A 41 6.75 12.12 4.32
N THR A 42 6.41 10.86 4.05
CA THR A 42 7.30 9.87 3.46
C THR A 42 7.06 9.81 1.96
N GLN A 43 8.07 10.19 1.18
CA GLN A 43 7.97 10.20 -0.29
C GLN A 43 8.23 8.82 -0.92
N ALA A 44 8.84 7.90 -0.17
CA ALA A 44 9.16 6.57 -0.65
C ALA A 44 9.14 5.52 0.48
N LEU A 45 8.54 4.37 0.20
CA LEU A 45 8.57 3.17 1.04
C LEU A 45 9.38 2.10 0.33
N ASN A 46 10.35 1.52 1.02
CA ASN A 46 11.14 0.40 0.53
C ASN A 46 10.89 -0.82 1.40
N MET A 47 10.46 -1.92 0.79
CA MET A 47 10.27 -3.19 1.46
C MET A 47 11.21 -4.24 0.86
N ARG A 48 12.02 -4.88 1.71
CA ARG A 48 12.84 -6.01 1.29
C ARG A 48 12.00 -7.28 1.33
N ALA A 49 11.81 -7.91 0.18
CA ALA A 49 11.17 -9.21 0.05
C ALA A 49 12.13 -10.33 0.53
N SER A 50 11.56 -11.48 0.88
CA SER A 50 12.33 -12.65 1.36
C SER A 50 13.32 -13.20 0.33
N ASP A 51 13.07 -12.96 -0.96
CA ASP A 51 13.97 -13.31 -2.06
C ASP A 51 15.12 -12.30 -2.29
N GLY A 52 15.23 -11.30 -1.41
CA GLY A 52 16.27 -10.28 -1.46
C GLY A 52 15.97 -9.10 -2.38
N ARG A 53 14.89 -9.13 -3.17
CA ARG A 53 14.45 -8.00 -4.00
C ARG A 53 13.90 -6.87 -3.12
N VAL A 54 13.96 -5.64 -3.62
CA VAL A 54 13.37 -4.48 -2.97
C VAL A 54 12.16 -4.02 -3.77
N LEU A 55 11.00 -3.99 -3.12
CA LEU A 55 9.80 -3.34 -3.64
C LEU A 55 9.81 -1.90 -3.16
N SER A 56 9.81 -0.96 -4.11
CA SER A 56 9.77 0.47 -3.82
C SER A 56 8.44 1.05 -4.26
N LEU A 57 7.76 1.74 -3.35
CA LEU A 57 6.61 2.59 -3.65
C LEU A 57 7.06 4.04 -3.50
N LYS A 58 6.86 4.87 -4.51
CA LYS A 58 7.27 6.28 -4.52
C LYS A 58 6.11 7.18 -4.93
N LEU A 59 5.94 8.28 -4.22
CA LEU A 59 5.05 9.36 -4.63
C LEU A 59 5.81 10.26 -5.60
N GLU A 60 5.58 10.07 -6.89
CA GLU A 60 6.13 10.98 -7.89
C GLU A 60 5.29 12.26 -7.92
N THR A 61 5.96 13.40 -7.72
CA THR A 61 5.37 14.69 -8.07
C THR A 61 5.43 14.82 -9.58
N PRO A 62 4.30 15.06 -10.27
CA PRO A 62 4.33 15.24 -11.71
C PRO A 62 5.25 16.41 -12.04
N ALA A 63 6.27 16.17 -12.86
CA ALA A 63 7.13 17.23 -13.34
C ALA A 63 6.27 18.20 -14.16
N VAL A 64 5.98 19.37 -13.58
CA VAL A 64 5.35 20.47 -14.31
C VAL A 64 6.35 20.89 -15.38
N LYS A 65 6.12 20.48 -16.62
CA LYS A 65 6.86 20.99 -17.77
C LYS A 65 6.34 22.42 -18.01
N HIS A 66 7.14 23.41 -17.59
CA HIS A 66 6.96 24.81 -17.96
C HIS A 66 7.29 25.04 -19.44
#